data_AF-A0A7W0RWS7-F1
#
_entry.id   AF-A0A7W0RWS7-F1
#
_cell.length_a   1.000
_cell.length_b   1.000
_cell.length_c   1.000
_cell.angle_alpha   90.00
_cell.angle_beta   90.00
_cell.angle_gamma   90.00
#
_symmetry.space_group_name_H-M   'P 1'
#
loop_
_entity.id
_entity.type
_entity.pdbx_description
1 polymer ?
#
loop_
_entity_poly.entity_id
_entity_poly.type
_entity_poly.pdbx_seq_one_letter_code
_entity_poly.pdbx_strand_id
1 'polypeptide(L)'
;VRWSWLELPLLIAALAVFSTGLAMLLSSLYVRYRDVDPIWEVSLFLLFYGSPIFYTVDLIEQEAPGASQYLLLNPFAVILQQTRHAILGPGHPNAWEASGAGGALIVVPIALTVAVGIAGWLVFRRLAPRIAEEL
;
A
#
# COMPACT_ATOMS: atom_id res chain seq x y z
N VAL A 1 17.02 8.00 22.97
CA VAL A 1 16.28 8.49 21.77
C VAL A 1 16.58 7.53 20.63
N ARG A 2 15.58 6.87 20.06
CA ARG A 2 15.77 5.88 19.00
C ARG A 2 15.54 6.54 17.64
N TRP A 3 16.42 6.27 16.68
CA TRP A 3 16.38 6.84 15.33
C TRP A 3 15.32 6.21 14.41
N SER A 4 14.58 5.19 14.88
CA SER A 4 13.50 4.54 14.13
C SER A 4 12.36 5.49 13.74
N TRP A 5 12.17 6.59 14.47
CA TRP A 5 11.22 7.65 14.10
C TRP A 5 11.57 8.32 12.77
N LEU A 6 12.83 8.26 12.34
CA LEU A 6 13.30 8.81 11.07
C LEU A 6 12.80 8.01 9.86
N GLU A 7 12.29 6.79 10.07
CA GLU A 7 11.66 5.98 9.02
C GLU A 7 10.24 6.47 8.69
N LEU A 8 9.57 7.15 9.63
CA LEU A 8 8.19 7.60 9.44
C LEU A 8 8.02 8.57 8.26
N PRO A 9 8.84 9.62 8.08
CA PRO A 9 8.75 10.47 6.89
C PRO A 9 8.89 9.70 5.58
N LEU A 10 9.78 8.70 5.54
CA LEU A 10 9.98 7.87 4.35
C LEU A 10 8.75 6.99 4.07
N LEU A 11 8.14 6.40 5.11
CA LEU A 11 6.92 5.60 4.99
C LEU A 11 5.72 6.45 4.56
N ILE A 12 5.60 7.67 5.09
CA ILE A 12 4.58 8.64 4.67
C ILE A 12 4.79 9.04 3.21
N ALA A 13 6.03 9.27 2.79
CA ALA A 13 6.34 9.57 1.39
C ALA A 13 5.98 8.40 0.47
N ALA A 14 6.30 7.16 0.86
CA ALA A 14 5.91 5.97 0.10
C ALA A 14 4.39 5.82 0.00
N LEU A 15 3.67 6.06 1.10
CA LEU A 15 2.20 6.07 1.11
C LEU A 15 1.64 7.16 0.20
N ALA A 16 2.22 8.36 0.24
CA ALA A 16 1.81 9.48 -0.59
C ALA A 16 2.02 9.19 -2.09
N VAL A 17 3.14 8.56 -2.45
CA VAL A 17 3.41 8.13 -3.84
C VAL A 17 2.39 7.08 -4.29
N PHE A 18 2.12 6.08 -3.45
CA PHE A 18 1.13 5.04 -3.75
C PHE A 18 -0.28 5.62 -3.91
N SER A 19 -0.75 6.39 -2.92
CA SER A 19 -2.09 6.96 -2.91
C SER A 19 -2.30 7.97 -4.04
N THR A 20 -1.29 8.80 -4.32
CA THR A 20 -1.32 9.76 -5.43
C THR A 20 -1.34 9.04 -6.77
N GLY A 21 -0.47 8.03 -6.97
CA GLY A 21 -0.47 7.23 -8.19
C GLY A 21 -1.82 6.58 -8.46
N LEU A 22 -2.43 6.00 -7.41
CA LEU A 22 -3.74 5.39 -7.48
C LEU A 22 -4.85 6.42 -7.76
N ALA A 23 -4.83 7.57 -7.08
CA ALA A 23 -5.77 8.66 -7.30
C ALA A 23 -5.67 9.23 -8.72
N MET A 24 -4.47 9.33 -9.30
CA MET A 24 -4.25 9.75 -10.68
C MET A 24 -4.86 8.75 -11.68
N LEU A 25 -4.67 7.46 -11.45
CA LEU A 25 -5.29 6.40 -12.28
C LEU A 25 -6.81 6.47 -12.19
N LEU A 26 -7.35 6.50 -10.97
CA LEU A 26 -8.78 6.56 -10.73
C LEU A 26 -9.39 7.81 -11.34
N SER A 27 -8.84 9.00 -11.07
CA SER A 27 -9.32 10.28 -11.61
C SER A 27 -9.47 10.23 -13.14
N SER A 28 -8.50 9.63 -13.84
CA SER A 28 -8.58 9.46 -15.29
C SER A 28 -9.68 8.50 -15.75
N LEU A 29 -10.02 7.51 -14.93
CA LEU A 29 -11.07 6.53 -15.20
C LEU A 29 -12.46 7.08 -14.89
N TYR A 30 -12.61 7.88 -13.83
CA TYR A 30 -13.85 8.51 -13.40
C TYR A 30 -14.47 9.44 -14.45
N VAL A 31 -13.64 10.12 -15.25
CA VAL A 31 -14.13 11.00 -16.34
C VAL A 31 -14.93 10.19 -17.36
N ARG A 32 -14.49 8.96 -17.65
CA ARG A 32 -15.10 8.11 -18.69
C ARG A 32 -16.12 7.10 -18.14
N TYR A 33 -15.95 6.66 -16.90
CA TYR A 33 -16.78 5.62 -16.27
C TYR A 33 -17.24 6.08 -14.89
N ARG A 34 -18.48 6.55 -14.79
CA ARG A 34 -19.09 6.95 -13.52
C ARG A 34 -19.31 5.79 -12.55
N ASP A 35 -19.41 4.56 -13.06
CA ASP A 35 -19.62 3.35 -12.24
C ASP A 35 -18.38 2.91 -11.45
N VAL A 36 -17.25 3.62 -11.59
CA VAL A 36 -16.03 3.37 -10.82
C VAL A 36 -16.21 3.77 -9.36
N ASP A 37 -17.08 4.75 -9.06
CA ASP A 37 -17.27 5.27 -7.70
C ASP A 37 -17.67 4.19 -6.70
N PRO A 38 -18.78 3.46 -6.93
CA PRO A 38 -19.22 2.46 -5.96
C PRO A 38 -18.24 1.27 -5.90
N ILE A 39 -17.56 0.94 -6.99
CA ILE A 39 -16.56 -0.14 -7.03
C ILE A 39 -15.34 0.23 -6.18
N TRP A 40 -14.92 1.48 -6.24
CA TRP A 40 -13.77 1.98 -5.49
C TRP A 40 -14.04 1.99 -3.99
N GLU A 41 -15.24 2.39 -3.55
CA GLU A 41 -15.65 2.31 -2.14
C GLU A 41 -15.57 0.89 -1.58
N VAL A 42 -16.11 -0.10 -2.32
CA VAL A 42 -16.03 -1.52 -1.93
C VAL A 42 -14.57 -2.00 -1.91
N SER A 43 -13.77 -1.56 -2.87
CA SER A 43 -12.34 -1.90 -2.93
C SER A 43 -11.56 -1.36 -1.73
N LEU A 44 -11.86 -0.13 -1.29
CA LEU A 44 -11.29 0.46 -0.08
C LEU A 44 -11.70 -0.32 1.18
N PHE A 45 -12.96 -0.74 1.26
CA PHE A 45 -13.43 -1.59 2.35
C PHE A 45 -12.63 -2.90 2.39
N LEU A 46 -12.53 -3.62 1.26
CA LEU A 46 -11.74 -4.84 1.18
C LEU A 46 -10.26 -4.62 1.51
N LEU A 47 -9.67 -3.52 1.05
CA LEU A 47 -8.27 -3.16 1.36
C LEU A 47 -8.06 -2.93 2.85
N PHE A 48 -9.00 -2.26 3.51
CA PHE A 48 -8.96 -1.96 4.93
C PHE A 48 -8.99 -3.25 5.77
N TYR A 49 -9.94 -4.15 5.52
CA TYR A 49 -10.04 -5.43 6.24
C TYR A 49 -8.94 -6.44 5.87
N GLY A 50 -8.49 -6.42 4.61
CA GLY A 50 -7.38 -7.23 4.12
C GLY A 50 -6.01 -6.74 4.57
N SER A 51 -5.94 -5.65 5.33
CA SER A 51 -4.70 -5.13 5.90
C SER A 51 -4.66 -5.34 7.42
N PRO A 52 -3.47 -5.52 8.01
CA PRO A 52 -3.30 -5.75 9.44
C PRO A 52 -3.47 -4.46 10.25
N ILE A 53 -4.65 -3.85 10.16
CA ILE A 53 -5.05 -2.67 10.96
C ILE A 53 -5.54 -3.12 12.33
N PHE A 54 -6.53 -4.03 12.37
CA PHE A 54 -7.14 -4.51 13.61
C PHE A 54 -6.39 -5.69 14.27
N TYR A 55 -5.58 -6.40 13.49
CA TYR A 55 -4.83 -7.58 13.93
C TYR A 55 -3.34 -7.41 13.63
N THR A 56 -2.51 -8.12 14.39
CA THR A 56 -1.07 -8.18 14.15
C THR A 56 -0.75 -9.31 13.19
N VAL A 57 0.34 -9.16 12.44
CA VAL A 57 0.85 -10.23 11.57
C VAL A 57 1.25 -11.45 12.40
N ASP A 58 1.74 -11.24 13.63
CA ASP A 58 2.07 -12.29 14.59
C ASP A 58 0.87 -13.18 14.95
N LEU A 59 -0.30 -12.58 15.15
CA LEU A 59 -1.53 -13.32 15.48
C LEU A 59 -1.93 -14.23 14.31
N ILE A 60 -1.81 -13.74 13.09
CA ILE A 60 -2.15 -14.52 11.90
C ILE A 60 -1.14 -15.63 11.64
N GLU A 61 0.15 -15.39 11.89
CA GLU A 61 1.15 -16.46 11.76
C GLU A 61 0.94 -17.57 12.80
N GLN A 62 0.42 -17.23 13.99
CA GLN A 62 0.07 -18.22 15.01
C GLN A 62 -1.18 -19.03 14.65
N GLU A 63 -2.24 -18.38 14.17
CA GLU A 63 -3.51 -19.04 13.81
C GLU A 63 -3.46 -19.76 12.45
N ALA A 64 -2.71 -19.21 11.50
CA ALA A 64 -2.58 -19.71 10.13
C ALA A 64 -1.13 -19.51 9.62
N PRO A 65 -0.22 -20.45 9.94
CA PRO A 65 1.17 -20.36 9.51
C PRO A 65 1.32 -20.18 8.01
N GLY A 66 2.09 -19.18 7.59
CA GLY A 66 2.28 -18.81 6.19
C GLY A 66 1.16 -17.94 5.61
N ALA A 67 0.10 -17.58 6.32
CA ALA A 67 -0.88 -16.60 5.82
C ALA A 67 -0.33 -15.16 5.83
N SER A 68 0.64 -14.88 6.71
CA SER A 68 1.37 -13.61 6.80
C SER A 68 1.99 -13.16 5.47
N GLN A 69 2.49 -14.12 4.68
CA GLN A 69 3.14 -13.84 3.40
C GLN A 69 2.18 -13.21 2.38
N TYR A 70 0.91 -13.65 2.37
CA TYR A 70 -0.10 -13.14 1.44
C TYR A 70 -0.58 -11.74 1.86
N LEU A 71 -0.69 -11.50 3.16
CA LEU A 71 -1.05 -10.19 3.69
C LEU A 71 0.02 -9.14 3.38
N LEU A 72 1.29 -9.52 3.48
CA LEU A 72 2.42 -8.65 3.20
C LEU A 72 2.68 -8.42 1.70
N LEU A 73 1.95 -9.07 0.79
CA LEU A 73 1.95 -8.67 -0.63
C LEU A 73 1.29 -7.31 -0.86
N ASN A 74 0.43 -6.89 0.06
CA ASN A 74 -0.24 -5.60 -0.02
C ASN A 74 0.72 -4.47 0.40
N PRO A 75 1.03 -3.49 -0.48
CA PRO A 75 1.93 -2.38 -0.15
C PRO A 75 1.45 -1.56 1.04
N PHE A 76 0.13 -1.44 1.21
CA PHE A 76 -0.44 -0.75 2.36
C PHE A 76 -0.19 -1.51 3.67
N ALA A 77 -0.29 -2.85 3.64
CA ALA A 77 0.00 -3.69 4.80
C ALA A 77 1.48 -3.60 5.23
N VAL A 78 2.40 -3.55 4.27
CA VAL A 78 3.84 -3.37 4.55
C VAL A 78 4.13 -2.04 5.22
N ILE A 79 3.55 -0.94 4.71
CA ILE A 79 3.72 0.39 5.30
C ILE A 79 3.18 0.42 6.74
N LEU A 80 2.00 -0.18 6.97
CA LEU A 80 1.42 -0.28 8.31
C LEU A 80 2.29 -1.10 9.27
N GLN A 81 2.78 -2.26 8.84
CA GLN A 81 3.63 -3.11 9.66
C GLN A 81 4.96 -2.42 10.02
N GLN A 82 5.59 -1.74 9.06
CA GLN A 82 6.81 -1.00 9.32
C GLN A 82 6.58 0.21 10.23
N THR A 83 5.45 0.91 10.06
CA THR A 83 5.05 2.01 10.95
C THR A 83 4.84 1.49 12.37
N ARG A 84 4.18 0.34 12.52
CA ARG A 84 3.98 -0.32 13.82
C ARG A 84 5.32 -0.68 14.46
N HIS A 85 6.27 -1.26 13.71
CA HIS A 85 7.60 -1.58 14.21
C HIS A 85 8.39 -0.31 14.64
N ALA A 86 8.32 0.76 13.84
CA ALA A 86 8.99 2.03 14.13
C ALA A 86 8.49 2.67 15.44
N ILE A 87 7.19 2.55 15.74
CA ILE A 87 6.55 3.13 16.93
C ILE A 87 6.67 2.21 18.16
N LEU A 88 6.32 0.92 18.03
CA LEU A 88 6.26 -0.02 19.16
C LEU A 88 7.63 -0.62 19.53
N GLY A 89 8.59 -0.61 18.60
CA GLY A 89 9.95 -1.07 18.83
C GLY A 89 10.21 -2.56 18.56
N PRO A 90 11.41 -3.05 18.93
CA PRO A 90 12.00 -4.28 18.39
C PRO A 90 11.39 -5.57 18.95
N GLY A 91 10.39 -5.47 19.83
CA GLY A 91 9.60 -6.62 20.28
C GLY A 91 8.53 -7.05 19.26
N HIS A 92 8.35 -6.31 18.17
CA HIS A 92 7.46 -6.66 17.06
C HIS A 92 8.30 -6.90 15.81
N PRO A 93 7.99 -7.91 14.98
CA PRO A 93 8.77 -8.15 13.77
C PRO A 93 8.63 -6.99 12.80
N ASN A 94 9.77 -6.57 12.24
CA ASN A 94 9.75 -5.65 11.10
C ASN A 94 9.09 -6.32 9.89
N ALA A 95 8.72 -5.54 8.87
CA ALA A 95 8.08 -6.13 7.69
C ALA A 95 8.93 -7.25 7.07
N TRP A 96 10.27 -7.09 7.11
CA TRP A 96 11.28 -8.04 6.61
C TRP A 96 11.19 -9.41 7.25
N GLU A 97 11.20 -9.45 8.58
CA GLU A 97 11.09 -10.65 9.41
C GLU A 97 9.70 -11.28 9.29
N ALA A 98 8.65 -10.45 9.26
CA ALA A 98 7.27 -10.91 9.18
C ALA A 98 6.92 -11.59 7.83
N SER A 99 7.76 -11.42 6.80
CA SER A 99 7.51 -11.97 5.46
C SER A 99 7.87 -13.46 5.30
N GLY A 100 8.56 -14.07 6.27
CA GLY A 100 8.90 -15.50 6.31
C GLY A 100 9.92 -16.00 5.25
N ALA A 101 9.88 -15.49 4.02
CA ALA A 101 10.72 -15.89 2.89
C ALA A 101 12.02 -15.07 2.76
N GLY A 102 12.67 -14.79 3.89
CA GLY A 102 13.94 -14.05 3.92
C GLY A 102 13.85 -12.61 3.41
N GLY A 103 12.66 -11.98 3.48
CA GLY A 103 12.44 -10.58 3.09
C GLY A 103 12.25 -10.30 1.61
N ALA A 104 12.55 -11.25 0.73
CA ALA A 104 12.44 -11.07 -0.72
C ALA A 104 11.02 -10.70 -1.17
N LEU A 105 10.00 -11.17 -0.44
CA LEU A 105 8.60 -10.88 -0.74
C LEU A 105 8.23 -9.40 -0.57
N ILE A 106 9.01 -8.60 0.16
CA ILE A 106 8.75 -7.16 0.34
C ILE A 106 9.21 -6.34 -0.86
N VAL A 107 10.09 -6.90 -1.69
CA VAL A 107 10.46 -6.26 -2.95
C VAL A 107 9.23 -6.13 -3.85
N VAL A 108 8.28 -7.08 -3.79
CA VAL A 108 7.04 -7.05 -4.57
C VAL A 108 6.15 -5.83 -4.23
N PRO A 109 5.71 -5.60 -2.98
CA PRO A 109 4.91 -4.43 -2.62
C PRO A 109 5.67 -3.12 -2.82
N ILE A 110 6.98 -3.06 -2.56
CA ILE A 110 7.78 -1.86 -2.86
C ILE A 110 7.78 -1.57 -4.36
N ALA A 111 8.05 -2.58 -5.18
CA ALA A 111 8.00 -2.45 -6.63
C ALA A 111 6.59 -2.07 -7.12
N LEU A 112 5.54 -2.61 -6.49
CA LEU A 112 4.15 -2.26 -6.80
C LEU A 112 3.86 -0.79 -6.47
N THR A 113 4.32 -0.27 -5.33
CA THR A 113 4.17 1.15 -4.98
C THR A 113 4.82 2.05 -6.04
N VAL A 114 6.05 1.74 -6.44
CA VAL A 114 6.77 2.50 -7.48
C VAL A 114 6.07 2.36 -8.83
N ALA A 115 5.64 1.15 -9.19
CA ALA A 115 4.95 0.88 -10.44
C ALA A 115 3.61 1.62 -10.54
N VAL A 116 2.81 1.64 -9.47
CA VAL A 116 1.54 2.39 -9.40
C VAL A 116 1.79 3.89 -9.49
N GLY A 117 2.81 4.41 -8.80
CA GLY A 117 3.21 5.82 -8.91
C GLY A 117 3.59 6.21 -10.34
N ILE A 118 4.44 5.41 -11.00
CA ILE A 118 4.87 5.64 -12.39
C ILE A 118 3.69 5.48 -13.35
N ALA A 119 2.88 4.43 -13.21
CA ALA A 119 1.73 4.17 -14.05
C ALA A 119 0.70 5.31 -13.96
N GLY A 120 0.37 5.74 -12.74
CA GLY A 120 -0.51 6.88 -12.51
C GLY A 120 0.01 8.15 -13.17
N TRP A 121 1.29 8.46 -13.00
CA TRP A 121 1.91 9.61 -13.63
C TRP A 121 1.88 9.54 -15.17
N LEU A 122 2.21 8.38 -15.76
CA LEU A 122 2.23 8.19 -17.20
C LEU A 122 0.84 8.24 -17.83
N VAL A 123 -0.14 7.57 -17.21
CA VAL A 123 -1.53 7.54 -17.68
C VAL A 123 -2.15 8.92 -17.61
N PHE A 124 -1.98 9.61 -16.46
CA PHE A 124 -2.49 10.97 -16.29
C PHE A 124 -1.87 11.93 -17.30
N ARG A 125 -0.55 11.87 -17.51
CA ARG A 125 0.12 12.72 -18.51
C ARG A 125 -0.38 12.49 -19.93
N ARG A 126 -0.74 11.25 -20.28
CA ARG A 126 -1.29 10.90 -21.61
C ARG A 126 -2.75 11.31 -21.78
N LEU A 127 -3.54 11.25 -20.71
CA LEU A 127 -4.98 11.55 -20.74
C LEU A 127 -5.31 13.01 -20.42
N ALA A 128 -4.40 13.75 -19.79
CA ALA A 128 -4.55 15.17 -19.47
C ALA A 128 -5.02 16.05 -20.66
N PRO A 129 -4.55 15.84 -21.91
CA PRO A 129 -5.03 16.64 -23.05
C PRO A 129 -6.49 16.34 -23.42
N ARG A 130 -6.96 15.09 -23.24
CA ARG A 130 -8.32 14.66 -23.62
C ARG A 130 -9.35 14.97 -22.55
N ILE A 131 -8.95 14.92 -21.27
CA ILE A 131 -9.84 15.27 -20.15
C ILE A 131 -10.31 16.72 -20.26
N ALA A 132 -9.47 17.63 -20.77
CA ALA A 132 -9.85 19.03 -20.99
C ALA A 132 -10.86 19.23 -22.14
N GLU A 133 -11.00 18.27 -23.05
CA GLU A 133 -11.97 18.33 -24.17
C GLU A 133 -13.32 17.71 -23.82
N GLU A 134 -13.37 16.77 -22.87
CA GLU A 134 -14.58 16.04 -22.46
C GLU A 134 -15.26 16.60 -21.18
N LEU A 135 -14.68 17.62 -20.55
CA LEU A 135 -15.25 18.37 -19.41
C LEU A 135 -16.23 19.47 -19.87
#